data_AF-A0A5C7TNI2-F1
#
_entry.id   AF-A0A5C7TNI2-F1
#
_cell.length_a   1.000
_cell.length_b   1.000
_cell.length_c   1.000
_cell.angle_alpha   90.00
_cell.angle_beta   90.00
_cell.angle_gamma   90.00
#
_symmetry.space_group_name_H-M   'P 1'
#
loop_
_entity.id
_entity.type
_entity.pdbx_description
1 polymer ?
#
loop_
_entity_poly.entity_id
_entity_poly.type
_entity_poly.pdbx_seq_one_letter_code
_entity_poly.pdbx_strand_id
1 'polypeptide(L)'
;MLYPIMHAVGSTVYFMLFLLFLCARLVPRTNPGISFWAFAALAACSARLAMLLLPTEADAAPGLLWYGVFIGLEKLLLLLGAFRFFGAVLLPGGGMVTDRWLYSAVALLLGWIFAYGQLGLPRVIYDSGLAAFNVLALLLLALAVYRSRIRLPHWLKSGIVSVAALLALHWFSIVPLYLWLLPDWRQQGFVFGTVLAMV
;
A
#
# COMPACT_ATOMS: atom_id res chain seq x y z
N MET A 1 -16.45 11.34 13.72
CA MET A 1 -15.55 10.92 14.82
C MET A 1 -14.70 9.72 14.44
N LEU A 2 -15.28 8.62 13.93
CA LEU A 2 -14.52 7.40 13.58
C LEU A 2 -13.41 7.62 12.54
N TYR A 3 -13.66 8.42 11.49
CA TYR A 3 -12.69 8.64 10.41
C TYR A 3 -11.38 9.30 10.87
N PRO A 4 -11.37 10.43 11.60
CA PRO A 4 -10.15 10.99 12.20
C PRO A 4 -9.43 10.03 13.16
N ILE A 5 -10.20 9.29 13.98
CA ILE A 5 -9.63 8.32 14.93
C ILE A 5 -8.86 7.23 14.17
N MET A 6 -9.42 6.67 13.11
CA MET A 6 -8.74 5.63 12.32
C MET A 6 -7.46 6.15 11.64
N HIS A 7 -7.44 7.41 11.20
CA HIS A 7 -6.22 8.02 10.66
C HIS A 7 -5.16 8.24 11.73
N ALA A 8 -5.54 8.69 12.93
CA ALA A 8 -4.62 8.89 14.06
C ALA A 8 -4.05 7.57 14.61
N VAL A 9 -4.89 6.53 14.74
CA VAL A 9 -4.44 5.19 15.14
C VAL A 9 -3.51 4.62 14.08
N GLY A 10 -3.90 4.72 12.80
CA GLY A 10 -3.09 4.26 11.67
C GLY A 10 -1.73 4.95 11.61
N SER A 11 -1.68 6.29 11.72
CA SER A 11 -0.42 7.03 11.70
C SER A 11 0.50 6.64 12.87
N THR A 12 -0.07 6.44 14.06
CA THR A 12 0.68 6.00 15.24
C THR A 12 1.29 4.60 15.02
N VAL A 13 0.50 3.63 14.57
CA VAL A 13 0.99 2.26 14.31
C VAL A 13 2.07 2.25 13.24
N TYR A 14 1.86 2.93 12.11
CA TYR A 14 2.87 3.00 11.05
C TYR A 14 4.14 3.73 11.50
N PHE A 15 4.02 4.75 12.34
CA PHE A 15 5.19 5.43 12.91
C PHE A 15 5.97 4.51 13.86
N MET A 16 5.27 3.73 14.70
CA MET A 16 5.90 2.72 15.57
C MET A 16 6.62 1.65 14.74
N LEU A 17 6.00 1.15 13.66
CA LEU A 17 6.63 0.21 12.73
C LEU A 17 7.86 0.80 12.04
N PHE A 18 7.80 2.08 11.63
CA PHE A 18 8.96 2.79 11.09
C PHE A 18 10.14 2.80 12.07
N LEU A 19 9.90 3.19 13.33
CA LEU A 19 10.93 3.18 14.37
C LEU A 19 11.46 1.76 14.63
N LEU A 20 10.57 0.76 14.70
CA LEU A 20 10.95 -0.63 14.90
C LEU A 20 11.88 -1.13 13.79
N PHE A 21 11.55 -0.88 12.52
CA PHE A 21 12.39 -1.28 11.40
C PHE A 21 13.72 -0.49 11.34
N LEU A 22 13.71 0.79 11.76
CA LEU A 22 14.92 1.59 11.86
C LEU A 22 15.86 1.05 12.95
N CYS A 23 15.31 0.65 14.10
CA CYS A 23 16.06 -0.01 15.17
C CYS A 23 16.58 -1.38 14.71
N ALA A 24 15.74 -2.18 14.05
CA ALA A 24 16.13 -3.50 13.56
C ALA A 24 17.25 -3.42 12.49
N ARG A 25 17.35 -2.32 11.73
CA ARG A 25 18.49 -2.06 10.82
C ARG A 25 19.83 -2.01 11.55
N LEU A 26 19.88 -1.63 12.83
CA LEU A 26 21.10 -1.57 13.62
C LEU A 26 21.65 -2.96 13.98
N VAL A 27 20.83 -4.01 13.85
CA VAL A 27 21.26 -5.39 14.12
C VAL A 27 22.18 -5.86 12.99
N PRO A 28 23.42 -6.32 13.29
CA PRO A 28 24.35 -6.82 12.28
C PRO A 28 23.75 -7.97 11.46
N ARG A 29 24.04 -7.99 10.15
CA ARG A 29 23.56 -9.00 9.17
C ARG A 29 22.06 -8.98 8.87
N THR A 30 21.36 -7.91 9.23
CA THR A 30 19.95 -7.73 8.84
C THR A 30 19.82 -7.53 7.33
N ASN A 31 18.79 -8.14 6.73
CA ASN A 31 18.55 -8.06 5.28
C ASN A 31 18.29 -6.60 4.84
N PRO A 32 18.86 -6.15 3.70
CA PRO A 32 18.70 -4.78 3.21
C PRO A 32 17.25 -4.37 2.94
N GLY A 33 16.33 -5.33 2.73
CA GLY A 33 14.89 -5.09 2.58
C GLY A 33 14.26 -4.35 3.76
N ILE A 34 14.84 -4.45 4.97
CA ILE A 34 14.29 -3.81 6.17
C ILE A 34 14.23 -2.28 6.08
N SER A 35 15.21 -1.66 5.39
CA SER A 35 15.24 -0.20 5.22
C SER A 35 14.09 0.25 4.31
N PHE A 36 13.76 -0.54 3.29
CA PHE A 36 12.64 -0.26 2.41
C PHE A 36 11.31 -0.40 3.16
N TRP A 37 11.16 -1.41 4.02
CA TRP A 37 9.96 -1.54 4.85
C TRP A 37 9.82 -0.41 5.89
N ALA A 38 10.92 0.10 6.45
CA ALA A 38 10.89 1.30 7.27
C ALA A 38 10.30 2.48 6.48
N PHE A 39 10.85 2.80 5.32
CA PHE A 39 10.33 3.93 4.52
C PHE A 39 8.93 3.68 3.96
N ALA A 40 8.54 2.43 3.72
CA ALA A 40 7.16 2.08 3.38
C ALA A 40 6.20 2.43 4.53
N ALA A 41 6.57 2.10 5.77
CA ALA A 41 5.79 2.47 6.95
C ALA A 41 5.75 3.99 7.15
N LEU A 42 6.86 4.70 6.90
CA LEU A 42 6.87 6.17 6.94
C LEU A 42 5.94 6.77 5.86
N ALA A 43 5.97 6.25 4.63
CA ALA A 43 5.07 6.68 3.58
C ALA A 43 3.60 6.40 3.91
N ALA A 44 3.29 5.23 4.50
CA ALA A 44 1.95 4.93 5.00
C ALA A 44 1.49 5.95 6.07
N CYS A 45 2.38 6.28 7.01
CA CYS A 45 2.12 7.29 8.04
C CYS A 45 1.83 8.66 7.41
N SER A 46 2.68 9.12 6.47
CA SER A 46 2.49 10.38 5.75
C SER A 46 1.18 10.41 4.96
N ALA A 47 0.77 9.29 4.35
CA ALA A 47 -0.52 9.18 3.68
C ALA A 47 -1.69 9.41 4.66
N ARG A 48 -1.62 8.83 5.87
CA ARG A 48 -2.64 9.01 6.91
C ARG A 48 -2.63 10.42 7.47
N LEU A 49 -1.47 11.03 7.66
CA LEU A 49 -1.36 12.43 8.10
C LEU A 49 -1.91 13.40 7.04
N ALA A 50 -1.65 13.15 5.75
CA ALA A 50 -2.22 13.94 4.67
C ALA A 50 -3.76 13.93 4.68
N MET A 51 -4.37 12.79 5.05
CA MET A 51 -5.82 12.68 5.19
C MET A 51 -6.37 13.22 6.52
N LEU A 52 -5.56 13.23 7.58
CA LEU A 52 -5.94 13.75 8.90
C LEU A 52 -5.90 15.28 8.96
N LEU A 53 -4.93 15.90 8.28
CA LEU A 53 -4.65 17.33 8.35
C LEU A 53 -5.51 18.19 7.41
N LEU A 54 -6.27 17.58 6.48
CA LEU A 54 -7.19 18.28 5.58
C LEU A 54 -8.65 18.00 5.97
N PRO A 55 -9.31 18.88 6.76
CA PRO A 55 -10.50 18.52 7.54
C PRO A 55 -11.85 18.76 6.84
N THR A 56 -11.89 19.30 5.62
CA THR A 56 -13.14 19.75 4.99
C THR A 56 -13.34 19.13 3.61
N GLU A 57 -14.51 18.52 3.38
CA GLU A 57 -14.95 17.93 2.09
C GLU A 57 -14.82 18.92 0.92
N ALA A 58 -14.87 20.23 1.19
CA ALA A 58 -14.72 21.30 0.19
C ALA A 58 -13.26 21.52 -0.30
N ASP A 59 -12.24 21.21 0.50
CA ASP A 59 -10.81 21.40 0.19
C ASP A 59 -10.02 20.07 0.20
N ALA A 60 -10.70 18.93 0.12
CA ALA A 60 -10.11 17.59 0.23
C ALA A 60 -9.26 17.17 -0.99
N ALA A 61 -9.32 17.92 -2.09
CA ALA A 61 -8.62 17.59 -3.34
C ALA A 61 -7.09 17.47 -3.18
N PRO A 62 -6.36 18.45 -2.59
CA PRO A 62 -4.93 18.32 -2.34
C PRO A 62 -4.58 17.15 -1.40
N GLY A 63 -5.40 16.87 -0.38
CA GLY A 63 -5.19 15.73 0.52
C GLY A 63 -5.27 14.38 -0.19
N LEU A 64 -6.23 14.23 -1.11
CA LEU A 64 -6.35 13.06 -1.99
C LEU A 64 -5.12 12.87 -2.88
N LEU A 65 -4.61 13.95 -3.49
CA LEU A 65 -3.42 13.86 -4.33
C LEU A 65 -2.20 13.38 -3.52
N TRP A 66 -1.93 14.00 -2.37
CA TRP A 66 -0.82 13.61 -1.50
C TRP A 66 -0.97 12.19 -0.95
N TYR A 67 -2.18 11.79 -0.58
CA TYR A 67 -2.47 10.42 -0.18
C TYR A 67 -2.10 9.42 -1.29
N GLY A 68 -2.49 9.70 -2.53
CA GLY A 68 -2.17 8.84 -3.67
C GLY A 68 -0.66 8.73 -3.90
N VAL A 69 0.08 9.84 -3.79
CA VAL A 69 1.54 9.87 -3.89
C VAL A 69 2.18 8.99 -2.82
N PHE A 70 1.81 9.18 -1.56
CA PHE A 70 2.38 8.45 -0.45
C PHE A 70 2.02 6.96 -0.46
N ILE A 71 0.78 6.60 -0.84
CA ILE A 71 0.40 5.19 -1.04
C ILE A 71 1.17 4.56 -2.20
N GLY A 72 1.38 5.29 -3.30
CA GLY A 72 2.24 4.83 -4.40
C GLY A 72 3.67 4.52 -3.95
N LEU A 73 4.27 5.44 -3.20
CA LEU A 73 5.60 5.26 -2.62
C LEU A 73 5.64 4.10 -1.61
N GLU A 74 4.62 3.97 -0.77
CA GLU A 74 4.51 2.89 0.20
C GLU A 74 4.55 1.52 -0.49
N LYS A 75 3.74 1.29 -1.53
CA LYS A 75 3.74 0.01 -2.26
C LYS A 75 5.04 -0.24 -3.02
N LEU A 76 5.67 0.80 -3.57
CA LEU A 76 6.98 0.69 -4.19
C LEU A 76 8.01 0.15 -3.20
N LEU A 77 8.10 0.80 -2.04
CA LEU A 77 9.06 0.48 -1.00
C LEU A 77 8.75 -0.89 -0.38
N LEU A 78 7.47 -1.22 -0.20
CA LEU A 78 7.03 -2.54 0.24
C LEU A 78 7.51 -3.65 -0.69
N LEU A 79 7.32 -3.49 -2.00
CA LEU A 79 7.74 -4.47 -3.01
C LEU A 79 9.27 -4.55 -3.17
N LEU A 80 9.95 -3.41 -3.17
CA LEU A 80 11.42 -3.37 -3.19
C LEU A 80 12.01 -4.08 -1.96
N GLY A 81 11.41 -3.87 -0.79
CA GLY A 81 11.78 -4.58 0.44
C GLY A 81 11.50 -6.08 0.33
N ALA A 82 10.32 -6.46 -0.19
CA ALA A 82 9.94 -7.85 -0.37
C ALA A 82 10.86 -8.59 -1.35
N PHE A 83 11.22 -8.00 -2.49
CA PHE A 83 12.11 -8.64 -3.46
C PHE A 83 13.55 -8.77 -2.95
N ARG A 84 14.03 -7.78 -2.18
CA ARG A 84 15.33 -7.89 -1.49
C ARG A 84 15.32 -8.92 -0.36
N PHE A 85 14.18 -9.05 0.33
CA PHE A 85 14.03 -10.00 1.42
C PHE A 85 13.85 -11.42 0.92
N PHE A 86 12.79 -11.69 0.13
CA PHE A 86 12.38 -13.01 -0.33
C PHE A 86 13.14 -13.53 -1.56
N GLY A 87 13.97 -12.68 -2.17
CA GLY A 87 14.68 -12.95 -3.42
C GLY A 87 13.88 -12.51 -4.65
N ALA A 88 14.57 -12.33 -5.78
CA ALA A 88 13.94 -11.96 -7.04
C ALA A 88 12.89 -13.02 -7.43
N VAL A 89 11.64 -12.59 -7.52
CA VAL A 89 10.55 -13.44 -7.98
C VAL A 89 10.72 -13.61 -9.48
N LEU A 90 11.02 -14.84 -9.91
CA LEU A 90 10.88 -15.20 -11.32
C LEU A 90 9.38 -15.10 -11.66
N LEU A 91 9.02 -14.09 -12.46
CA LEU A 91 7.68 -14.05 -13.08
C LEU A 91 7.50 -15.30 -13.97
N PRO A 92 6.25 -15.71 -14.25
CA PRO A 92 5.98 -16.77 -15.22
C PRO A 92 6.63 -16.38 -16.56
N GLY A 93 7.71 -17.07 -16.96
CA GLY A 93 8.51 -16.72 -18.13
C GLY A 93 10.01 -16.51 -17.89
N GLY A 94 10.51 -16.59 -16.65
CA GLY A 94 11.95 -16.71 -16.36
C GLY A 94 12.77 -15.41 -16.41
N GLY A 95 12.15 -14.26 -16.74
CA GLY A 95 12.81 -12.96 -16.70
C GLY A 95 13.08 -12.48 -15.27
N MET A 96 14.31 -12.03 -14.99
CA MET A 96 14.63 -11.33 -13.75
C MET A 96 13.95 -9.95 -13.76
N VAL A 97 13.03 -9.79 -12.83
CA VAL A 97 12.28 -8.57 -12.56
C VAL A 97 13.26 -7.51 -12.03
N THR A 98 13.75 -6.62 -12.90
CA THR A 98 14.64 -5.52 -12.48
C THR A 98 13.85 -4.48 -11.69
N ASP A 99 14.44 -3.78 -10.72
CA ASP A 99 13.73 -2.73 -9.97
C ASP A 99 13.11 -1.63 -10.88
N ARG A 100 13.60 -1.49 -12.12
CA ARG A 100 13.19 -0.48 -13.11
C ARG A 100 11.69 -0.45 -13.40
N TRP A 101 11.04 -1.60 -13.61
CA TRP A 101 9.61 -1.59 -13.93
C TRP A 101 8.75 -1.19 -12.72
N LEU A 102 9.20 -1.46 -11.48
CA LEU A 102 8.49 -0.99 -10.28
C LEU A 102 8.48 0.54 -10.26
N TYR A 103 9.63 1.16 -10.55
CA TYR A 103 9.71 2.61 -10.68
C TYR A 103 8.83 3.11 -11.84
N SER A 104 8.79 2.41 -12.98
CA SER A 104 7.90 2.76 -14.09
C SER A 104 6.41 2.65 -13.73
N ALA A 105 6.00 1.62 -12.99
CA ALA A 105 4.62 1.45 -12.54
C ALA A 105 4.19 2.58 -11.59
N VAL A 106 5.09 3.00 -10.69
CA VAL A 106 4.84 4.14 -9.79
C VAL A 106 4.85 5.46 -10.55
N ALA A 107 5.76 5.66 -11.50
CA ALA A 107 5.75 6.83 -12.36
C ALA A 107 4.44 6.93 -13.16
N LEU A 108 3.93 5.80 -13.65
CA LEU A 108 2.63 5.74 -14.32
C LEU A 108 1.47 6.07 -13.37
N LEU A 109 1.49 5.57 -12.13
CA LEU A 109 0.51 5.97 -11.11
C LEU A 109 0.59 7.46 -10.78
N LEU A 110 1.79 8.01 -10.60
CA LEU A 110 1.99 9.43 -10.31
C LEU A 110 1.53 10.30 -11.49
N GLY A 111 1.82 9.87 -12.72
CA GLY A 111 1.29 10.49 -13.94
C GLY A 111 -0.24 10.44 -14.00
N TRP A 112 -0.85 9.31 -13.59
CA TRP A 112 -2.30 9.17 -13.47
C TRP A 112 -2.91 10.12 -12.42
N ILE A 113 -2.31 10.20 -11.23
CA ILE A 113 -2.75 11.11 -10.16
C ILE A 113 -2.60 12.57 -10.60
N PHE A 114 -1.51 12.91 -11.28
CA PHE A 114 -1.30 14.23 -11.84
C PHE A 114 -2.35 14.56 -12.91
N ALA A 115 -2.61 13.65 -13.84
CA ALA A 115 -3.65 13.81 -14.85
C ALA A 115 -5.03 14.01 -14.23
N TYR A 116 -5.39 13.25 -13.20
CA TYR A 116 -6.61 13.45 -12.42
C TYR A 116 -6.71 14.88 -11.87
N GLY A 117 -5.63 15.38 -11.24
CA GLY A 117 -5.59 16.72 -10.66
C GLY A 117 -5.73 17.84 -11.70
N GLN A 118 -5.25 17.64 -12.93
CA GLN A 118 -5.32 18.65 -14.01
C GLN A 118 -6.63 18.61 -14.80
N LEU A 119 -7.19 17.42 -15.01
CA LEU A 119 -8.32 17.21 -15.91
C LEU A 119 -9.69 17.34 -15.22
N GLY A 120 -9.74 17.62 -13.92
CA GLY A 120 -10.99 17.79 -13.17
C GLY A 120 -11.88 16.53 -13.21
N LEU A 121 -11.26 15.35 -13.31
CA LEU A 121 -11.97 14.10 -13.51
C LEU A 121 -12.83 13.72 -12.29
N PRO A 122 -13.90 12.93 -12.49
CA PRO A 122 -14.68 12.39 -11.37
C PRO A 122 -13.81 11.57 -10.42
N ARG A 123 -14.08 11.67 -9.11
CA ARG A 123 -13.35 10.97 -8.04
C ARG A 123 -13.27 9.44 -8.23
N VAL A 124 -14.28 8.86 -8.89
CA VAL A 124 -14.33 7.44 -9.23
C VAL A 124 -13.13 7.00 -10.07
N ILE A 125 -12.67 7.87 -10.98
CA ILE A 125 -11.52 7.59 -11.84
C ILE A 125 -10.24 7.55 -11.02
N TYR A 126 -10.09 8.48 -10.06
CA TYR A 126 -8.99 8.47 -9.09
C TYR A 126 -8.99 7.18 -8.26
N ASP A 127 -10.12 6.85 -7.63
CA ASP A 127 -10.24 5.69 -6.74
C ASP A 127 -9.98 4.38 -7.52
N SER A 128 -10.39 4.31 -8.80
CA SER A 128 -10.17 3.14 -9.66
C SER A 128 -8.70 2.92 -10.02
N GLY A 129 -7.98 3.97 -10.42
CA GLY A 129 -6.55 3.86 -10.73
C GLY A 129 -5.73 3.49 -9.50
N LEU A 130 -6.06 4.09 -8.35
CA LEU A 130 -5.41 3.77 -7.08
C LEU A 130 -5.71 2.33 -6.64
N ALA A 131 -6.96 1.87 -6.76
CA ALA A 131 -7.36 0.51 -6.44
C ALA A 131 -6.64 -0.51 -7.33
N ALA A 132 -6.63 -0.31 -8.65
CA ALA A 132 -5.96 -1.21 -9.59
C ALA A 132 -4.46 -1.37 -9.27
N PHE A 133 -3.76 -0.27 -8.99
CA PHE A 133 -2.36 -0.29 -8.60
C PHE A 133 -2.14 -1.04 -7.27
N ASN A 134 -2.96 -0.78 -6.25
CA ASN A 134 -2.88 -1.45 -4.96
C ASN A 134 -3.12 -2.96 -5.08
N VAL A 135 -4.14 -3.37 -5.83
CA VAL A 135 -4.45 -4.78 -6.12
C VAL A 135 -3.24 -5.46 -6.73
N LEU A 136 -2.69 -4.88 -7.80
CA LEU A 136 -1.55 -5.44 -8.50
C LEU A 136 -0.34 -5.57 -7.57
N ALA A 137 -0.02 -4.52 -6.80
CA ALA A 137 1.10 -4.52 -5.87
C ALA A 137 0.95 -5.60 -4.77
N LEU A 138 -0.25 -5.74 -4.20
CA LEU A 138 -0.51 -6.72 -3.14
C LEU A 138 -0.50 -8.16 -3.67
N LEU A 139 -1.01 -8.41 -4.88
CA LEU A 139 -0.93 -9.71 -5.52
C LEU A 139 0.52 -10.09 -5.86
N LEU A 140 1.33 -9.12 -6.30
CA LEU A 140 2.76 -9.32 -6.52
C LEU A 140 3.50 -9.64 -5.22
N LEU A 141 3.16 -8.96 -4.12
CA LEU A 141 3.70 -9.28 -2.80
C LEU A 141 3.32 -10.70 -2.38
N ALA A 142 2.04 -11.07 -2.51
CA ALA A 142 1.55 -12.41 -2.20
C ALA A 142 2.29 -13.47 -3.04
N LEU A 143 2.46 -13.22 -4.35
CA LEU A 143 3.21 -14.09 -5.24
C LEU A 143 4.69 -14.19 -4.83
N ALA A 144 5.31 -13.07 -4.44
CA ALA A 144 6.70 -13.03 -4.01
C ALA A 144 6.94 -13.90 -2.78
N VAL A 145 6.06 -13.73 -1.79
CA VAL A 145 6.11 -14.52 -0.56
C VAL A 145 5.83 -15.98 -0.88
N TYR A 146 4.78 -16.29 -1.66
CA TYR A 146 4.41 -17.66 -2.02
C TYR A 146 5.53 -18.41 -2.76
N ARG A 147 6.19 -17.75 -3.72
CA ARG A 147 7.29 -18.31 -4.52
C ARG A 147 8.66 -18.25 -3.82
N SER A 148 8.75 -17.59 -2.66
CA SER A 148 10.01 -17.44 -1.94
C SER A 148 10.63 -18.81 -1.58
N ARG A 149 11.96 -18.89 -1.75
CA ARG A 149 12.78 -20.05 -1.37
C ARG A 149 13.26 -19.98 0.07
N ILE A 150 12.99 -18.88 0.77
CA ILE A 150 13.32 -18.73 2.18
C ILE A 150 12.50 -19.72 3.00
N ARG A 151 13.18 -20.42 3.91
CA ARG A 151 12.55 -21.33 4.86
C ARG A 151 11.85 -20.53 5.95
N LEU A 152 10.61 -20.13 5.67
CA LEU A 152 9.67 -19.64 6.68
C LEU A 152 8.76 -20.77 7.15
N PRO A 153 8.30 -20.76 8.42
CA PRO A 153 7.22 -21.61 8.87
C PRO A 153 6.00 -21.46 7.95
N HIS A 154 5.36 -22.60 7.61
CA HIS A 154 4.25 -22.61 6.64
C HIS A 154 3.10 -21.68 7.07
N TRP A 155 2.75 -21.65 8.35
CA TRP A 155 1.70 -20.78 8.87
C TRP A 155 1.98 -19.29 8.65
N LEU A 156 3.23 -18.85 8.82
CA LEU A 156 3.62 -17.45 8.63
C LEU A 156 3.57 -17.08 7.14
N LYS A 157 4.07 -17.97 6.29
CA LYS A 157 4.03 -17.80 4.83
C LYS A 157 2.59 -17.70 4.33
N SER A 158 1.74 -18.64 4.74
CA SER A 158 0.32 -18.67 4.38
C SER A 158 -0.45 -17.49 4.96
N GLY A 159 -0.11 -17.05 6.18
CA GLY A 159 -0.68 -15.85 6.79
C GLY A 159 -0.43 -14.59 5.97
N ILE A 160 0.83 -14.31 5.61
CA ILE A 160 1.20 -13.14 4.80
C ILE A 160 0.49 -13.18 3.43
N VAL A 161 0.48 -14.33 2.76
CA VAL A 161 -0.20 -14.50 1.47
C VAL A 161 -1.71 -14.25 1.60
N SER A 162 -2.34 -14.78 2.66
CA SER A 162 -3.77 -14.62 2.90
C SER A 162 -4.14 -13.17 3.19
N VAL A 163 -3.40 -12.49 4.07
CA VAL A 163 -3.63 -11.06 4.39
C VAL A 163 -3.43 -10.20 3.16
N ALA A 164 -2.37 -10.42 2.38
CA ALA A 164 -2.13 -9.68 1.14
C ALA A 164 -3.24 -9.93 0.09
N ALA A 165 -3.72 -11.16 -0.05
CA ALA A 165 -4.83 -11.49 -0.94
C ALA A 165 -6.16 -10.87 -0.49
N LEU A 166 -6.45 -10.89 0.81
CA LEU A 166 -7.63 -10.24 1.37
C LEU A 166 -7.58 -8.72 1.20
N LEU A 167 -6.41 -8.10 1.39
CA LEU A 167 -6.22 -6.66 1.13
C LEU A 167 -6.38 -6.35 -0.36
N ALA A 168 -5.88 -7.20 -1.25
CA ALA A 168 -6.09 -7.04 -2.69
C ALA A 168 -7.59 -7.13 -3.04
N LEU A 169 -8.31 -8.11 -2.50
CA LEU A 169 -9.76 -8.24 -2.69
C LEU A 169 -10.52 -7.02 -2.14
N HIS A 170 -10.09 -6.51 -0.97
CA HIS A 170 -10.64 -5.30 -0.38
C HIS A 170 -10.47 -4.09 -1.33
N TRP A 171 -9.28 -3.88 -1.87
CA TRP A 171 -9.04 -2.79 -2.85
C TRP A 171 -9.81 -2.99 -4.15
N PHE A 172 -9.90 -4.23 -4.66
CA PHE A 172 -10.65 -4.53 -5.87
C PHE A 172 -12.15 -4.24 -5.71
N SER A 173 -12.69 -4.54 -4.53
CA SER A 173 -14.12 -4.38 -4.23
C SER A 173 -14.51 -2.95 -3.86
N ILE A 174 -13.57 -2.05 -3.56
CA ILE A 174 -13.90 -0.71 -3.06
C ILE A 174 -14.79 0.07 -4.03
N VAL A 175 -14.40 0.16 -5.31
CA VAL A 175 -15.11 0.93 -6.35
C VAL A 175 -16.47 0.31 -6.69
N PRO A 176 -16.58 -1.00 -7.02
CA PRO A 176 -17.88 -1.63 -7.27
C PRO A 176 -18.86 -1.49 -6.10
N LEU A 177 -18.39 -1.66 -4.87
CA LEU A 177 -19.25 -1.65 -3.69
C LEU A 177 -19.83 -0.27 -3.41
N TYR A 178 -19.03 0.79 -3.43
CA TYR A 178 -19.56 2.13 -3.15
C TYR A 178 -20.39 2.70 -4.32
N LEU A 179 -20.14 2.26 -5.56
CA LEU A 179 -20.93 2.71 -6.71
C LEU A 179 -22.31 2.05 -6.79
N TRP A 180 -22.40 0.76 -6.46
CA TRP A 180 -23.59 -0.03 -6.82
C TRP A 180 -24.39 -0.56 -5.63
N LEU A 181 -23.77 -0.72 -4.45
CA LEU A 181 -24.39 -1.43 -3.33
C LEU A 181 -24.54 -0.55 -2.09
N LEU A 182 -23.48 0.15 -1.69
CA LEU A 182 -23.39 0.83 -0.40
C LEU A 182 -22.56 2.12 -0.52
N PRO A 183 -23.17 3.28 -0.77
CA PRO A 183 -22.44 4.55 -0.95
C PRO A 183 -21.48 4.90 0.22
N ASP A 184 -21.85 4.53 1.45
CA ASP A 184 -21.03 4.73 2.65
C ASP A 184 -19.86 3.74 2.78
N TRP A 185 -19.79 2.73 1.91
CA TRP A 185 -18.72 1.73 1.90
C TRP A 185 -17.34 2.34 1.75
N ARG A 186 -17.23 3.55 1.20
CA ARG A 186 -15.95 4.27 1.14
C ARG A 186 -15.34 4.46 2.54
N GLN A 187 -16.14 4.91 3.51
CA GLN A 187 -15.67 5.14 4.87
C GLN A 187 -15.56 3.83 5.66
N GLN A 188 -16.54 2.95 5.51
CA GLN A 188 -16.56 1.66 6.21
C GLN A 188 -15.46 0.71 5.71
N GLY A 189 -15.29 0.65 4.40
CA GLY A 189 -14.21 -0.08 3.73
C GLY A 189 -12.84 0.42 4.18
N PHE A 190 -12.65 1.73 4.35
CA PHE A 190 -11.40 2.27 4.89
C PHE A 190 -11.10 1.77 6.31
N VAL A 191 -12.11 1.71 7.19
CA VAL A 191 -11.98 1.15 8.54
C VAL A 191 -11.57 -0.32 8.45
N PHE A 192 -12.30 -1.09 7.63
CA PHE A 192 -12.05 -2.52 7.42
C PHE A 192 -10.65 -2.79 6.88
N GLY A 193 -10.23 -2.08 5.84
CA GLY A 193 -8.89 -2.20 5.27
C GLY A 193 -7.78 -1.82 6.26
N THR A 194 -8.06 -0.88 7.17
CA THR A 194 -7.10 -0.51 8.23
C THR A 194 -6.95 -1.61 9.26
N VAL A 195 -8.05 -2.21 9.72
CA VAL A 195 -8.01 -3.36 10.65
C VAL A 195 -7.28 -4.53 9.99
N LEU A 196 -7.59 -4.83 8.73
CA LEU A 196 -6.96 -5.92 7.99
C LEU A 196 -5.46 -5.71 7.79
N ALA A 197 -5.00 -4.46 7.63
CA ALA A 197 -3.58 -4.14 7.51
C ALA A 197 -2.80 -4.24 8.84
N MET A 198 -3.49 -4.32 9.98
CA MET A 198 -2.90 -4.46 11.31
C MET A 198 -2.76 -5.92 11.78
N VAL A 199 -3.38 -6.87 11.06
CA VAL A 199 -3.32 -8.32 11.28
C VAL A 199 -2.07 -8.89 10.63
#